data_AF-A0A521STL6-F1
#
_entry.id   AF-A0A521STL6-F1
#
_cell.length_a   1.000
_cell.length_b   1.000
_cell.length_c   1.000
_cell.angle_alpha   90.00
_cell.angle_beta   90.00
_cell.angle_gamma   90.00
#
_symmetry.space_group_name_H-M   'P 1'
#
loop_
_entity.id
_entity.type
_entity.pdbx_description
1 polymer ?
#
loop_
_entity_poly.entity_id
_entity_poly.type
_entity_poly.pdbx_seq_one_letter_code
_entity_poly.pdbx_strand_id
1 'polypeptide(L)'
;MTPVTVIALAIATVIPLAVLLFIRSRNLYQTGSFSFALGSFAWGMIVFAFISFLNRSLIGAGILETLFVVQFFAPIMEELLKGALFIYLSRKINFTYFVDGAIYGFTAGIGFAVVENYQYILGYTDAALSIAIGRVISTNLIHASGTALVGIAFGLARFHKGAKRWGYILGGYAIAMALHVIFNNLVTRVSSGLLLLYAAAVGLFATVVIYRLIKSGLKQARAWIEEKLGAADRVTTSESKMVGRIQDAKELLAPLVELFGEQQAAKIQRFLLIQARLGIHRKNLDKFQDPAMIKETQEEMAKLREEMDGIRRDVGTYSMMTLRGIFPPDEGPLWGALEGTIASRMQEPRPAGGGLWGALGAATTRPPAAPNDPAEPSGE
;
A
#
# COMPACT_ATOMS: atom_id res chain seq x y z
N MET A 1 -24.17 33.46 10.87
CA MET A 1 -23.34 32.91 9.77
C MET A 1 -24.25 32.83 8.55
N THR A 2 -23.87 33.38 7.39
CA THR A 2 -24.75 33.38 6.21
C THR A 2 -24.81 31.97 5.59
N PRO A 3 -25.88 31.63 4.85
CA PRO A 3 -25.95 30.35 4.13
C PRO A 3 -24.75 30.11 3.20
N VAL A 4 -24.26 31.17 2.55
CA VAL A 4 -23.08 31.13 1.66
C VAL A 4 -21.81 30.74 2.42
N THR A 5 -21.58 31.31 3.61
CA THR A 5 -20.44 30.93 4.45
C THR A 5 -20.51 29.47 4.89
N VAL A 6 -21.70 28.96 5.23
CA VAL A 6 -21.88 27.54 5.59
C VAL A 6 -21.56 26.62 4.42
N ILE A 7 -22.03 26.95 3.21
CA ILE A 7 -21.71 26.20 1.99
C ILE A 7 -20.21 26.23 1.71
N ALA A 8 -19.56 27.39 1.85
CA ALA A 8 -18.12 27.53 1.65
C ALA A 8 -17.30 26.65 2.62
N LEU A 9 -17.67 26.62 3.90
CA LEU A 9 -17.04 25.74 4.90
C LEU A 9 -17.27 24.25 4.57
N ALA A 10 -18.47 23.89 4.10
CA ALA A 10 -18.76 22.53 3.66
C ALA A 10 -17.89 22.11 2.47
N ILE A 11 -17.74 22.98 1.45
CA ILE A 11 -16.84 22.75 0.30
C ILE A 11 -15.40 22.55 0.77
N ALA A 12 -14.92 23.42 1.65
CA ALA A 12 -13.56 23.41 2.17
C ALA A 12 -13.21 22.17 3.03
N THR A 13 -14.21 21.40 3.47
CA THR A 13 -14.04 20.21 4.30
C THR A 13 -14.41 18.92 3.57
N VAL A 14 -15.58 18.88 2.95
CA VAL A 14 -16.13 17.66 2.32
C VAL A 14 -15.29 17.24 1.13
N ILE A 15 -14.86 18.17 0.26
CA ILE A 15 -14.07 17.82 -0.92
C ILE A 15 -12.70 17.23 -0.51
N PRO A 16 -11.91 17.86 0.38
CA PRO A 16 -10.64 17.27 0.82
C PRO A 16 -10.81 15.92 1.51
N LEU A 17 -11.84 15.76 2.35
CA LEU A 17 -12.14 14.47 2.98
C LEU A 17 -12.54 13.41 1.96
N ALA A 18 -13.34 13.76 0.95
CA ALA A 18 -13.69 12.85 -0.14
C ALA A 18 -12.44 12.38 -0.91
N VAL A 19 -11.46 13.27 -1.15
CA VAL A 19 -10.17 12.90 -1.75
C VAL A 19 -9.39 11.93 -0.86
N LEU A 20 -9.36 12.13 0.46
CA LEU A 20 -8.70 11.21 1.38
C LEU A 20 -9.38 9.83 1.41
N LEU A 21 -10.72 9.80 1.42
CA LEU A 21 -11.48 8.56 1.34
C LEU A 21 -11.26 7.85 0.00
N PHE A 22 -11.19 8.62 -1.09
CA PHE A 22 -10.83 8.08 -2.40
C PHE A 22 -9.43 7.45 -2.37
N ILE A 23 -8.40 8.17 -1.91
CA ILE A 23 -7.03 7.62 -1.80
C ILE A 23 -7.02 6.35 -0.95
N ARG A 24 -7.73 6.34 0.18
CA ARG A 24 -7.87 5.16 1.04
C ARG A 24 -8.51 3.98 0.32
N SER A 25 -9.56 4.22 -0.48
CA SER A 25 -10.21 3.16 -1.28
C SER A 25 -9.27 2.53 -2.32
N ARG A 26 -8.19 3.23 -2.69
CA ARG A 26 -7.17 2.77 -3.63
C ARG A 26 -5.95 2.14 -2.94
N ASN A 27 -5.97 1.96 -1.63
CA ASN A 27 -4.91 1.26 -0.91
C ASN A 27 -5.00 -0.27 -1.15
N LEU A 28 -4.35 -0.70 -2.23
CA LEU A 28 -4.45 -2.06 -2.78
C LEU A 28 -4.03 -3.16 -1.81
N TYR A 29 -2.99 -2.93 -1.02
CA TYR A 29 -2.41 -3.94 -0.12
C TYR A 29 -2.86 -3.78 1.32
N GLN A 30 -3.77 -2.83 1.59
CA GLN A 30 -4.15 -2.39 2.93
C GLN A 30 -2.92 -2.17 3.84
N THR A 31 -1.83 -1.66 3.24
CA THR A 31 -0.64 -1.32 3.99
C THR A 31 -0.90 -0.05 4.77
N GLY A 32 -0.33 0.03 5.97
CA GLY A 32 -0.53 1.18 6.82
C GLY A 32 -1.74 1.10 7.76
N SER A 33 -1.66 1.88 8.83
CA SER A 33 -2.67 1.92 9.89
C SER A 33 -3.67 3.04 9.65
N PHE A 34 -4.96 2.72 9.75
CA PHE A 34 -6.01 3.75 9.74
C PHE A 34 -5.81 4.77 10.87
N SER A 35 -5.40 4.30 12.05
CA SER A 35 -5.10 5.17 13.19
C SER A 35 -3.94 6.11 12.90
N PHE A 36 -2.97 5.72 12.05
CA PHE A 36 -1.90 6.63 11.63
C PHE A 36 -2.42 7.68 10.66
N ALA A 37 -3.27 7.32 9.70
CA ALA A 37 -3.90 8.32 8.83
C ALA A 37 -4.76 9.32 9.63
N LEU A 38 -5.58 8.84 10.56
CA LEU A 38 -6.40 9.70 11.43
C LEU A 38 -5.51 10.59 12.33
N GLY A 39 -4.47 10.01 12.92
CA GLY A 39 -3.48 10.74 13.72
C GLY A 39 -2.73 11.79 12.90
N SER A 40 -2.40 11.51 11.64
CA SER A 40 -1.79 12.47 10.73
C SER A 40 -2.72 13.62 10.41
N PHE A 41 -4.00 13.36 10.13
CA PHE A 41 -5.00 14.41 9.91
C PHE A 41 -5.11 15.32 11.13
N ALA A 42 -5.25 14.73 12.33
CA ALA A 42 -5.31 15.45 13.59
C ALA A 42 -4.05 16.26 13.86
N TRP A 43 -2.87 15.70 13.58
CA TRP A 43 -1.59 16.41 13.68
C TRP A 43 -1.56 17.66 12.81
N GLY A 44 -2.02 17.56 11.56
CA GLY A 44 -2.14 18.71 10.66
C GLY A 44 -2.99 19.84 11.26
N MET A 45 -4.15 19.52 11.83
CA MET A 45 -5.03 20.48 12.49
C MET A 45 -4.34 21.16 13.69
N ILE A 46 -3.66 20.38 14.52
CA ILE A 46 -2.93 20.87 15.70
C ILE A 46 -1.80 21.80 15.28
N VAL A 47 -1.04 21.43 14.25
CA VAL A 47 0.06 22.24 13.74
C VAL A 47 -0.45 23.58 13.22
N PHE A 48 -1.57 23.61 12.48
CA PHE A 48 -2.17 24.87 12.04
C PHE A 48 -2.56 25.77 13.22
N ALA A 49 -3.22 25.22 14.23
CA ALA A 49 -3.64 25.99 15.41
C ALA A 49 -2.43 26.61 16.13
N PHE A 50 -1.37 25.82 16.33
CA PHE A 50 -0.14 26.26 16.96
C PHE A 50 0.58 27.34 16.15
N ILE A 51 0.83 27.09 14.86
CA ILE A 51 1.60 28.02 14.02
C ILE A 51 0.85 29.33 13.78
N SER A 52 -0.48 29.28 13.67
CA SER A 52 -1.30 30.49 13.55
C SER A 52 -1.26 31.35 14.81
N PHE A 53 -1.20 30.75 16.00
CA PHE A 53 -0.97 31.47 17.25
C PHE A 53 0.43 32.07 17.30
N LEU A 54 1.46 31.28 16.97
CA LEU A 54 2.85 31.72 16.98
C LEU A 54 3.09 32.89 16.02
N ASN A 55 2.63 32.77 14.77
CA ASN A 55 2.76 33.82 13.77
C ASN A 55 2.12 35.14 14.22
N ARG A 56 0.90 35.08 14.77
CA ARG A 56 0.21 36.28 15.30
C ARG A 56 0.94 36.90 16.48
N SER A 57 1.51 36.09 17.36
CA SER A 57 2.26 36.57 18.53
C SER A 57 3.56 37.27 18.12
N LEU A 58 4.30 36.70 17.16
CA LEU A 58 5.54 37.28 16.65
C LEU A 58 5.30 38.60 15.91
N ILE A 59 4.23 38.68 15.11
CA ILE A 59 3.82 39.91 14.42
C ILE A 59 3.35 40.96 15.44
N GLY A 60 2.48 40.58 16.38
CA GLY A 60 1.92 41.50 17.38
C GLY A 60 2.98 42.07 18.34
N ALA A 61 4.04 41.31 18.61
CA ALA A 61 5.18 41.77 19.40
C ALA A 61 6.19 42.62 18.59
N GLY A 62 5.98 42.81 17.28
CA GLY A 62 6.90 43.54 16.41
C GLY A 62 8.23 42.83 16.16
N ILE A 63 8.33 41.54 16.46
CA ILE A 63 9.56 40.75 16.28
C ILE A 63 9.80 40.45 14.81
N LEU A 64 8.74 40.12 14.06
CA LEU A 64 8.79 39.85 12.63
C LEU A 64 7.74 40.66 11.87
N GLU A 65 8.10 41.12 10.69
CA GLU A 65 7.17 41.79 9.78
C GLU A 65 6.17 40.82 9.16
N THR A 66 4.92 41.26 8.98
CA THR A 66 3.83 40.46 8.40
C THR A 66 4.21 39.85 7.05
N LEU A 67 4.83 40.64 6.15
CA LEU A 67 5.16 40.17 4.81
C LEU A 67 6.23 39.07 4.84
N PHE A 68 7.26 39.24 5.68
CA PHE A 68 8.28 38.22 5.90
C PHE A 68 7.67 36.93 6.47
N VAL A 69 6.72 37.05 7.40
CA VAL A 69 6.05 35.89 7.98
C VAL A 69 5.28 35.11 6.92
N VAL A 70 4.44 35.78 6.14
CA VAL A 70 3.60 35.14 5.10
C VAL A 70 4.44 34.53 3.98
N GLN A 71 5.52 35.19 3.55
CA GLN A 71 6.30 34.76 2.39
C GLN A 71 7.34 33.69 2.71
N PHE A 72 7.90 33.68 3.92
CA PHE A 72 9.07 32.85 4.24
C PHE A 72 8.92 32.06 5.53
N PHE A 73 8.73 32.76 6.66
CA PHE A 73 8.77 32.11 7.97
C PHE A 73 7.66 31.06 8.14
N ALA A 74 6.42 31.42 7.83
CA ALA A 74 5.27 30.53 8.00
C ALA A 74 5.38 29.28 7.12
N PRO A 75 5.60 29.35 5.79
CA PRO A 75 5.78 28.16 4.96
C PRO A 75 6.86 27.19 5.46
N ILE A 76 8.00 27.71 5.92
CA ILE A 76 9.12 26.90 6.42
C ILE A 76 8.72 26.19 7.72
N MET A 77 8.20 26.94 8.69
CA MET A 77 7.82 26.40 9.99
C MET A 77 6.65 25.43 9.88
N GLU A 78 5.70 25.69 8.99
CA GLU A 78 4.57 24.81 8.72
C GLU A 78 5.02 23.45 8.19
N GLU A 79 5.89 23.40 7.20
CA GLU A 79 6.40 22.11 6.69
C GLU A 79 7.26 21.39 7.74
N LEU A 80 8.09 22.10 8.51
CA LEU A 80 8.85 21.51 9.63
C LEU A 80 7.94 20.83 10.65
N LEU A 81 6.95 21.57 11.15
CA LEU A 81 6.08 21.11 12.22
C LEU A 81 5.14 20.00 11.75
N LYS A 82 4.60 20.08 10.53
CA LYS A 82 3.82 18.98 9.93
C LYS A 82 4.70 17.74 9.77
N GLY A 83 5.92 17.91 9.27
CA GLY A 83 6.87 16.82 9.07
C GLY A 83 7.37 16.14 10.35
N ALA A 84 7.31 16.82 11.49
CA ALA A 84 7.80 16.30 12.77
C ALA A 84 7.14 14.96 13.17
N LEU A 85 5.89 14.72 12.78
CA LEU A 85 5.20 13.45 13.04
C LEU A 85 5.96 12.23 12.49
N PHE A 86 6.71 12.41 11.39
CA PHE A 86 7.44 11.32 10.74
C PHE A 86 8.67 10.87 11.52
N ILE A 87 9.18 11.69 12.46
CA ILE A 87 10.22 11.27 13.39
C ILE A 87 9.75 10.07 14.22
N TYR A 88 8.46 10.04 14.56
CA TYR A 88 7.80 8.94 15.26
C TYR A 88 7.30 7.86 14.30
N LEU A 89 6.48 8.21 13.29
CA LEU A 89 5.85 7.21 12.42
C LEU A 89 6.86 6.38 11.63
N SER A 90 7.98 6.95 11.19
CA SER A 90 8.99 6.22 10.41
C SER A 90 9.72 5.13 11.22
N ARG A 91 9.52 5.10 12.55
CA ARG A 91 10.07 4.08 13.45
C ARG A 91 9.07 2.98 13.79
N LYS A 92 7.89 2.98 13.16
CA LYS A 92 6.86 1.96 13.36
C LYS A 92 6.90 0.93 12.25
N ILE A 93 6.67 -0.33 12.57
CA ILE A 93 6.57 -1.42 11.60
C ILE A 93 5.35 -1.26 10.67
N ASN A 94 4.27 -0.66 11.17
CA ASN A 94 3.06 -0.37 10.41
C ASN A 94 3.23 0.79 9.42
N PHE A 95 4.32 1.55 9.52
CA PHE A 95 4.78 2.37 8.41
C PHE A 95 5.65 1.45 7.56
N THR A 96 5.14 0.98 6.43
CA THR A 96 5.77 -0.12 5.71
C THR A 96 6.84 0.37 4.75
N TYR A 97 6.55 1.38 3.91
CA TYR A 97 7.50 1.96 2.96
C TYR A 97 7.09 3.39 2.57
N PHE A 98 7.78 3.99 1.59
CA PHE A 98 7.62 5.41 1.26
C PHE A 98 6.21 5.80 0.79
N VAL A 99 5.39 4.87 0.28
CA VAL A 99 4.00 5.16 -0.11
C VAL A 99 3.14 5.47 1.11
N ASP A 100 3.31 4.73 2.21
CA ASP A 100 2.62 5.05 3.47
C ASP A 100 3.00 6.46 3.95
N GLY A 101 4.29 6.81 3.81
CA GLY A 101 4.78 8.16 4.05
C GLY A 101 4.07 9.22 3.20
N ALA A 102 3.92 8.98 1.89
CA ALA A 102 3.19 9.86 0.98
C ALA A 102 1.74 10.03 1.44
N ILE A 103 1.03 8.94 1.76
CA ILE A 103 -0.38 8.94 2.15
C ILE A 103 -0.57 9.68 3.48
N TYR A 104 0.21 9.36 4.50
CA TYR A 104 0.13 10.03 5.80
C TYR A 104 0.51 11.51 5.70
N GLY A 105 1.48 11.85 4.86
CA GLY A 105 1.91 13.24 4.66
C GLY A 105 0.85 14.06 3.94
N PHE A 106 0.28 13.48 2.88
CA PHE A 106 -0.88 14.05 2.20
C PHE A 106 -2.03 14.28 3.17
N THR A 107 -2.30 13.29 4.03
CA THR A 107 -3.36 13.37 5.05
C THR A 107 -3.12 14.47 6.08
N ALA A 108 -1.88 14.63 6.56
CA ALA A 108 -1.51 15.70 7.48
C ALA A 108 -1.63 17.09 6.83
N GLY A 109 -1.20 17.23 5.57
CA GLY A 109 -1.36 18.46 4.82
C GLY A 109 -2.83 18.84 4.60
N ILE A 110 -3.71 17.86 4.32
CA ILE A 110 -5.15 18.11 4.21
C ILE A 110 -5.75 18.53 5.55
N GLY A 111 -5.40 17.88 6.66
CA GLY A 111 -5.87 18.28 8.00
C GLY A 111 -5.47 19.71 8.34
N PHE A 112 -4.23 20.10 8.04
CA PHE A 112 -3.77 21.49 8.17
C PHE A 112 -4.61 22.45 7.32
N ALA A 113 -4.78 22.13 6.04
CA ALA A 113 -5.45 23.01 5.09
C ALA A 113 -6.94 23.21 5.40
N VAL A 114 -7.63 22.20 5.96
CA VAL A 114 -9.04 22.32 6.37
C VAL A 114 -9.20 23.42 7.42
N VAL A 115 -8.36 23.44 8.46
CA VAL A 115 -8.46 24.46 9.52
C VAL A 115 -8.01 25.82 9.01
N GLU A 116 -7.00 25.86 8.15
CA GLU A 116 -6.59 27.11 7.50
C GLU A 116 -7.72 27.71 6.64
N ASN A 117 -8.39 26.89 5.84
CA ASN A 117 -9.51 27.35 5.03
C ASN A 117 -10.60 27.99 5.88
N TYR A 118 -10.86 27.46 7.08
CA TYR A 118 -11.85 28.04 7.99
C TYR A 118 -11.42 29.43 8.43
N GLN A 119 -10.14 29.63 8.78
CA GLN A 119 -9.62 30.95 9.13
C GLN A 119 -9.81 31.96 7.99
N TYR A 120 -9.49 31.58 6.75
CA TYR A 120 -9.66 32.47 5.58
C TYR A 120 -11.13 32.75 5.26
N ILE A 121 -11.99 31.72 5.25
CA ILE A 121 -13.42 31.87 4.92
C ILE A 121 -14.14 32.74 5.96
N LEU A 122 -13.84 32.54 7.25
CA LEU A 122 -14.44 33.31 8.33
C LEU A 122 -13.86 34.73 8.43
N GLY A 123 -12.63 34.94 7.97
CA GLY A 123 -12.02 36.27 7.88
C GLY A 123 -12.55 37.14 6.73
N TYR A 124 -13.10 36.51 5.67
CA TYR A 124 -13.54 37.19 4.44
C TYR A 124 -14.89 36.64 3.96
N THR A 125 -15.94 36.82 4.77
CA THR A 125 -17.23 36.18 4.53
C THR A 125 -17.91 36.60 3.21
N ASP A 126 -17.64 37.81 2.70
CA ASP A 126 -18.19 38.30 1.43
C ASP A 126 -17.62 37.56 0.21
N ALA A 127 -16.41 37.02 0.35
CA ALA A 127 -15.72 36.23 -0.68
C ALA A 127 -15.64 34.74 -0.31
N ALA A 128 -16.43 34.28 0.66
CA ALA A 128 -16.33 32.94 1.24
C ALA A 128 -16.30 31.82 0.19
N LEU A 129 -17.20 31.89 -0.81
CA LEU A 129 -17.32 30.83 -1.83
C LEU A 129 -16.12 30.81 -2.79
N SER A 130 -15.67 31.96 -3.27
CA SER A 130 -14.51 32.04 -4.18
C SER A 130 -13.23 31.64 -3.48
N ILE A 131 -13.07 32.02 -2.20
CA ILE A 131 -11.96 31.59 -1.34
C ILE A 131 -12.00 30.07 -1.14
N ALA A 132 -13.15 29.49 -0.81
CA ALA A 132 -13.28 28.05 -0.60
C ALA A 132 -12.87 27.26 -1.86
N ILE A 133 -13.42 27.62 -3.02
CA ILE A 133 -13.11 26.94 -4.29
C ILE A 133 -11.64 27.11 -4.63
N GLY A 134 -11.14 28.36 -4.61
CA GLY A 134 -9.75 28.67 -4.97
C GLY A 134 -8.75 27.91 -4.10
N ARG A 135 -8.97 27.86 -2.78
CA ARG A 135 -8.07 27.18 -1.85
C ARG A 135 -8.13 25.66 -1.96
N VAL A 136 -9.30 25.07 -2.19
CA VAL A 136 -9.46 23.61 -2.38
C VAL A 136 -8.67 23.11 -3.59
N ILE A 137 -8.65 23.86 -4.70
CA ILE A 137 -7.92 23.46 -5.92
C ILE A 137 -6.46 23.90 -5.96
N SER A 138 -6.00 24.69 -4.98
CA SER A 138 -4.63 25.23 -4.93
C SER A 138 -3.94 24.94 -3.60
N THR A 139 -4.10 25.81 -2.60
CA THR A 139 -3.39 25.76 -1.31
C THR A 139 -3.53 24.41 -0.60
N ASN A 140 -4.72 23.79 -0.64
CA ASN A 140 -4.92 22.44 -0.10
C ASN A 140 -3.98 21.42 -0.73
N LEU A 141 -3.84 21.48 -2.05
CA LEU A 141 -2.99 20.56 -2.80
C LEU A 141 -1.51 20.82 -2.54
N ILE A 142 -1.12 22.07 -2.29
CA ILE A 142 0.25 22.44 -1.90
C ILE A 142 0.60 21.88 -0.52
N HIS A 143 -0.23 22.10 0.49
CA HIS A 143 0.02 21.55 1.82
C HIS A 143 0.05 20.02 1.80
N ALA A 144 -0.91 19.40 1.11
CA ALA A 144 -0.96 17.95 0.98
C ALA A 144 0.28 17.39 0.27
N SER A 145 0.68 17.99 -0.85
CA SER A 145 1.82 17.51 -1.63
C SER A 145 3.16 17.78 -0.96
N GLY A 146 3.35 18.97 -0.37
CA GLY A 146 4.56 19.34 0.35
C GLY A 146 4.81 18.38 1.51
N THR A 147 3.82 18.16 2.35
CA THR A 147 3.96 17.24 3.50
C THR A 147 4.05 15.77 3.05
N ALA A 148 3.43 15.39 1.93
CA ALA A 148 3.64 14.07 1.31
C ALA A 148 5.10 13.84 0.88
N LEU A 149 5.79 14.86 0.34
CA LEU A 149 7.22 14.76 0.00
C LEU A 149 8.08 14.51 1.23
N VAL A 150 7.79 15.19 2.34
CA VAL A 150 8.46 14.93 3.62
C VAL A 150 8.22 13.50 4.08
N GLY A 151 6.97 13.02 4.03
CA GLY A 151 6.65 11.64 4.39
C GLY A 151 7.36 10.60 3.51
N ILE A 152 7.43 10.83 2.20
CA ILE A 152 8.20 9.99 1.25
C ILE A 152 9.67 9.96 1.65
N ALA A 153 10.27 11.12 1.92
CA ALA A 153 11.66 11.23 2.33
C ALA A 153 11.96 10.42 3.59
N PHE A 154 11.12 10.52 4.63
CA PHE A 154 11.27 9.69 5.84
C PHE A 154 11.10 8.19 5.55
N GLY A 155 10.19 7.83 4.65
CA GLY A 155 9.99 6.44 4.24
C GLY A 155 11.12 5.85 3.41
N LEU A 156 11.90 6.67 2.70
CA LEU A 156 13.15 6.25 2.06
C LEU A 156 14.31 6.22 3.07
N ALA A 157 14.35 7.19 3.98
CA ALA A 157 15.39 7.36 4.97
C ALA A 157 15.41 6.22 6.02
N ARG A 158 14.27 5.62 6.36
CA ARG A 158 14.16 4.57 7.40
C ARG A 158 15.01 3.32 7.12
N PHE A 159 15.38 3.08 5.85
CA PHE A 159 16.21 1.93 5.44
C PHE A 159 17.70 2.28 5.34
N HIS A 160 18.10 3.47 5.77
CA HIS A 160 19.46 3.98 5.64
C HIS A 160 19.99 4.56 6.97
N LYS A 161 21.32 4.70 7.09
CA LYS A 161 22.01 5.36 8.21
C LYS A 161 22.91 6.50 7.72
N GLY A 162 23.42 7.30 8.67
CA GLY A 162 24.41 8.34 8.41
C GLY A 162 23.97 9.39 7.40
N ALA A 163 24.90 9.84 6.56
CA ALA A 163 24.69 10.91 5.58
C ALA A 163 23.55 10.62 4.60
N LYS A 164 23.38 9.37 4.15
CA LYS A 164 22.32 9.02 3.19
C LYS A 164 20.92 9.16 3.80
N ARG A 165 20.74 8.80 5.07
CA ARG A 165 19.49 9.00 5.81
C ARG A 165 19.14 10.49 5.88
N TRP A 166 20.10 11.31 6.30
CA TRP A 166 19.90 12.75 6.42
C TRP A 166 19.72 13.43 5.07
N GLY A 167 20.39 12.98 4.01
CA GLY A 167 20.20 13.48 2.65
C GLY A 167 18.76 13.34 2.17
N TYR A 168 18.11 12.19 2.41
CA TYR A 168 16.68 12.03 2.12
C TYR A 168 15.82 12.99 2.94
N ILE A 169 15.99 13.03 4.27
CA ILE A 169 15.16 13.85 5.17
C ILE A 169 15.29 15.34 4.85
N LEU A 170 16.52 15.85 4.77
CA LEU A 170 16.80 17.25 4.48
C LEU A 170 16.37 17.62 3.06
N GLY A 171 16.59 16.74 2.08
CA GLY A 171 16.12 16.94 0.71
C GLY A 171 14.59 17.02 0.62
N GLY A 172 13.87 16.14 1.33
CA GLY A 172 12.40 16.17 1.38
C GLY A 172 11.86 17.47 1.98
N TYR A 173 12.43 17.91 3.10
CA TYR A 173 12.09 19.20 3.71
C TYR A 173 12.42 20.38 2.79
N ALA A 174 13.63 20.42 2.22
CA ALA A 174 14.06 21.51 1.35
C ALA A 174 13.12 21.66 0.15
N ILE A 175 12.74 20.57 -0.52
CA ILE A 175 11.81 20.61 -1.65
C ILE A 175 10.42 21.06 -1.20
N ALA A 176 9.89 20.51 -0.10
CA ALA A 176 8.57 20.88 0.40
C ALA A 176 8.49 22.38 0.78
N MET A 177 9.49 22.87 1.51
CA MET A 177 9.59 24.28 1.91
C MET A 177 9.75 25.19 0.70
N ALA A 178 10.64 24.84 -0.24
CA ALA A 178 10.85 25.64 -1.44
C ALA A 178 9.55 25.74 -2.26
N LEU A 179 8.85 24.64 -2.48
CA LEU A 179 7.56 24.63 -3.17
C LEU A 179 6.54 25.54 -2.47
N HIS A 180 6.46 25.48 -1.15
CA HIS A 180 5.51 26.26 -0.37
C HIS A 180 5.86 27.76 -0.34
N VAL A 181 7.14 28.10 -0.12
CA VAL A 181 7.64 29.49 -0.20
C VAL A 181 7.39 30.07 -1.59
N ILE A 182 7.71 29.32 -2.65
CA ILE A 182 7.46 29.76 -4.04
C ILE A 182 5.97 29.97 -4.26
N PHE A 183 5.11 29.06 -3.80
CA PHE A 183 3.67 29.20 -3.93
C PHE A 183 3.13 30.44 -3.19
N ASN A 184 3.54 30.68 -1.94
CA ASN A 184 3.11 31.87 -1.20
C ASN A 184 3.61 33.17 -1.85
N ASN A 185 4.84 33.19 -2.38
CA ASN A 185 5.35 34.35 -3.12
C ASN A 185 4.61 34.56 -4.43
N LEU A 186 4.22 33.50 -5.14
CA LEU A 186 3.39 33.60 -6.34
C LEU A 186 2.02 34.19 -6.01
N VAL A 187 1.37 33.66 -4.97
CA VAL A 187 0.02 34.08 -4.59
C VAL A 187 -0.03 35.50 -4.03
N THR A 188 1.05 35.96 -3.39
CA THR A 188 1.13 37.34 -2.86
C THR A 188 1.49 38.41 -3.91
N ARG A 189 2.01 38.02 -5.07
CA ARG A 189 2.54 38.97 -6.09
C ARG A 189 1.75 39.03 -7.39
N VAL A 190 0.88 38.06 -7.68
CA VAL A 190 0.12 37.98 -8.94
C VAL A 190 -1.23 38.70 -8.81
N SER A 191 -1.61 39.45 -9.85
CA SER A 191 -2.89 40.18 -9.93
C SER A 191 -4.10 39.24 -10.10
N SER A 192 -5.28 39.72 -9.68
CA SER A 192 -6.47 38.91 -9.40
C SER A 192 -7.00 38.04 -10.54
N GLY A 193 -6.83 38.44 -11.81
CA GLY A 193 -7.44 37.75 -12.95
C GLY A 193 -6.83 36.38 -13.28
N LEU A 194 -5.52 36.21 -13.13
CA LEU A 194 -4.81 34.96 -13.48
C LEU A 194 -4.37 34.16 -12.25
N LEU A 195 -4.44 34.74 -11.06
CA LEU A 195 -3.97 34.15 -9.81
C LEU A 195 -4.56 32.76 -9.56
N LEU A 196 -5.88 32.60 -9.71
CA LEU A 196 -6.56 31.32 -9.48
C LEU A 196 -6.09 30.23 -10.45
N LEU A 197 -5.85 30.57 -11.72
CA LEU A 197 -5.37 29.62 -12.73
C LEU A 197 -3.95 29.15 -12.40
N TYR A 198 -3.05 30.07 -12.07
CA TYR A 198 -1.68 29.72 -11.68
C TYR A 198 -1.65 28.90 -10.39
N ALA A 199 -2.37 29.32 -9.36
CA ALA A 199 -2.42 28.62 -8.08
C ALA A 199 -2.99 27.20 -8.25
N ALA A 200 -4.05 27.04 -9.04
CA ALA A 200 -4.62 25.73 -9.36
C ALA A 200 -3.63 24.86 -10.15
N ALA A 201 -2.96 25.43 -11.15
CA ALA A 201 -1.99 24.69 -11.96
C ALA A 201 -0.83 24.14 -11.11
N VAL A 202 -0.26 24.95 -10.21
CA VAL A 202 0.83 24.50 -9.32
C VAL A 202 0.33 23.42 -8.35
N GLY A 203 -0.84 23.61 -7.73
CA GLY A 203 -1.43 22.62 -6.80
C GLY A 203 -1.73 21.28 -7.49
N LEU A 204 -2.35 21.31 -8.67
CA LEU A 204 -2.65 20.12 -9.45
C LEU A 204 -1.39 19.43 -9.93
N PHE A 205 -0.39 20.18 -10.40
CA PHE A 205 0.89 19.63 -10.81
C PHE A 205 1.58 18.88 -9.66
N ALA A 206 1.66 19.50 -8.47
CA ALA A 206 2.23 18.87 -7.28
C ALA A 206 1.49 17.58 -6.92
N THR A 207 0.16 17.59 -6.99
CA THR A 207 -0.68 16.42 -6.71
C THR A 207 -0.45 15.29 -7.72
N VAL A 208 -0.33 15.61 -9.01
CA VAL A 208 -0.02 14.63 -10.07
C VAL A 208 1.34 13.99 -9.84
N VAL A 209 2.34 14.76 -9.41
CA VAL A 209 3.66 14.23 -9.04
C VAL A 209 3.54 13.23 -7.90
N ILE A 210 2.84 13.57 -6.81
CA ILE A 210 2.61 12.66 -5.68
C ILE A 210 1.87 11.40 -6.11
N TYR A 211 0.81 11.54 -6.92
CA TYR A 211 0.06 10.41 -7.45
C TYR A 211 0.94 9.46 -8.26
N ARG A 212 1.81 9.99 -9.13
CA ARG A 212 2.77 9.19 -9.91
C ARG A 212 3.78 8.47 -9.01
N LEU A 213 4.28 9.13 -7.96
CA LEU A 213 5.18 8.52 -6.98
C LEU A 213 4.48 7.38 -6.21
N ILE A 214 3.24 7.57 -5.78
CA ILE A 214 2.42 6.54 -5.13
C ILE A 214 2.23 5.35 -6.08
N LYS A 215 1.81 5.61 -7.33
CA LYS A 215 1.62 4.55 -8.34
C LYS A 215 2.90 3.78 -8.62
N SER A 216 4.04 4.46 -8.72
CA SER A 216 5.36 3.83 -8.87
C SER A 216 5.71 2.97 -7.66
N GLY A 217 5.44 3.45 -6.44
CA GLY A 217 5.69 2.69 -5.22
C GLY A 217 4.79 1.47 -5.07
N LEU A 218 3.52 1.54 -5.48
CA LEU A 218 2.62 0.39 -5.51
C LEU A 218 3.11 -0.68 -6.52
N LYS A 219 3.63 -0.26 -7.67
CA LYS A 219 4.28 -1.17 -8.63
C LYS A 219 5.53 -1.83 -8.04
N GLN A 220 6.35 -1.09 -7.30
CA GLN A 220 7.50 -1.65 -6.60
C GLN A 220 7.09 -2.64 -5.51
N ALA A 221 6.05 -2.33 -4.73
CA ALA A 221 5.53 -3.24 -3.71
C ALA A 221 5.03 -4.56 -4.32
N ARG A 222 4.36 -4.48 -5.47
CA ARG A 222 3.99 -5.68 -6.26
C ARG A 222 5.20 -6.56 -6.57
N ALA A 223 6.26 -5.95 -7.11
CA ALA A 223 7.48 -6.66 -7.44
C ALA A 223 8.15 -7.27 -6.20
N TRP A 224 8.11 -6.59 -5.05
CA TRP A 224 8.63 -7.14 -3.79
C TRP A 224 7.85 -8.36 -3.32
N ILE A 225 6.53 -8.35 -3.47
CA ILE A 225 5.67 -9.50 -3.16
C ILE A 225 6.03 -10.66 -4.09
N GLU A 226 6.05 -10.44 -5.40
CA GLU A 226 6.39 -11.48 -6.39
C GLU A 226 7.81 -12.06 -6.16
N GLU A 227 8.79 -11.23 -5.77
CA GLU A 227 10.17 -11.64 -5.48
C GLU A 227 10.32 -12.41 -4.16
N LYS A 228 9.62 -12.00 -3.10
CA LYS A 228 9.87 -12.47 -1.72
C LYS A 228 8.87 -13.47 -1.20
N LEU A 229 7.67 -13.49 -1.75
CA LEU A 229 6.62 -14.40 -1.33
C LEU A 229 6.82 -15.77 -1.98
N GLY A 230 6.96 -16.80 -1.15
CA GLY A 230 7.19 -18.16 -1.64
C GLY A 230 7.15 -19.21 -0.54
N ALA A 231 7.88 -20.31 -0.75
CA ALA A 231 7.84 -21.48 0.13
C ALA A 231 8.21 -21.17 1.60
N ALA A 232 9.10 -20.20 1.84
CA ALA A 232 9.50 -19.79 3.18
C ALA A 232 8.36 -19.16 4.00
N ASP A 233 7.28 -18.72 3.35
CA ASP A 233 6.05 -18.23 3.96
C ASP A 233 4.87 -19.19 3.72
N ARG A 234 5.15 -20.42 3.29
CA ARG A 234 4.14 -21.44 2.92
C ARG A 234 3.15 -20.93 1.88
N VAL A 235 3.61 -20.10 0.95
CA VAL A 235 2.79 -19.57 -0.15
C VAL A 235 3.20 -20.22 -1.46
N THR A 236 2.20 -20.65 -2.22
CA THR A 236 2.40 -21.26 -3.55
C THR A 236 2.67 -20.20 -4.63
N THR A 237 3.26 -20.59 -5.76
CA THR A 237 3.48 -19.69 -6.91
C THR A 237 2.17 -19.11 -7.43
N SER A 238 1.11 -19.92 -7.50
CA SER A 238 -0.25 -19.50 -7.85
C SER A 238 -0.78 -18.41 -6.93
N GLU A 239 -0.65 -18.61 -5.62
CA GLU A 239 -1.04 -17.63 -4.61
C GLU A 239 -0.22 -16.34 -4.74
N SER A 240 1.10 -16.42 -4.94
CA SER A 240 1.95 -15.25 -5.15
C SER A 240 1.52 -14.41 -6.38
N LYS A 241 1.22 -15.06 -7.51
CA LYS A 241 0.68 -14.41 -8.71
C LYS A 241 -0.66 -13.72 -8.45
N MET A 242 -1.55 -14.35 -7.68
CA MET A 242 -2.84 -13.75 -7.30
C MET A 242 -2.64 -12.49 -6.46
N VAL A 243 -1.74 -12.53 -5.48
CA VAL A 243 -1.44 -11.36 -4.64
C VAL A 243 -0.87 -10.22 -5.48
N GLY A 244 -0.02 -10.51 -6.47
CA GLY A 244 0.49 -9.51 -7.41
C GLY A 244 -0.62 -8.82 -8.22
N ARG A 245 -1.75 -9.49 -8.43
CA ARG A 245 -2.93 -8.97 -9.15
C ARG A 245 -4.06 -8.49 -8.24
N ILE A 246 -3.83 -8.28 -6.96
CA ILE A 246 -4.88 -7.87 -6.00
C ILE A 246 -5.56 -6.53 -6.35
N GLN A 247 -4.96 -5.72 -7.23
CA GLN A 247 -5.62 -4.57 -7.87
C GLN A 247 -6.90 -4.93 -8.63
N ASP A 248 -6.95 -6.15 -9.17
CA ASP A 248 -8.07 -6.70 -9.93
C ASP A 248 -8.92 -7.60 -9.01
N ALA A 249 -8.81 -7.48 -7.68
CA ALA A 249 -9.42 -8.41 -6.71
C ALA A 249 -10.91 -8.64 -6.95
N LYS A 250 -11.67 -7.63 -7.38
CA LYS A 250 -13.10 -7.80 -7.70
C LYS A 250 -13.32 -8.78 -8.84
N GLU A 251 -12.53 -8.68 -9.91
CA GLU A 251 -12.58 -9.58 -11.06
C GLU A 251 -12.03 -10.97 -10.71
N LEU A 252 -10.93 -11.02 -9.96
CA LEU A 252 -10.32 -12.28 -9.50
C LEU A 252 -11.22 -13.07 -8.56
N LEU A 253 -11.96 -12.39 -7.70
CA LEU A 253 -12.83 -13.03 -6.71
C LEU A 253 -14.26 -13.24 -7.22
N ALA A 254 -14.67 -12.64 -8.35
CA ALA A 254 -16.03 -12.78 -8.88
C ALA A 254 -16.45 -14.26 -9.07
N PRO A 255 -15.64 -15.15 -9.68
CA PRO A 255 -15.98 -16.57 -9.78
C PRO A 255 -16.11 -17.25 -8.41
N LEU A 256 -15.33 -16.79 -7.42
CA LEU A 256 -15.38 -17.33 -6.06
C LEU A 256 -16.61 -16.84 -5.29
N VAL A 257 -17.09 -15.63 -5.57
CA VAL A 257 -18.35 -15.11 -5.02
C VAL A 257 -19.53 -15.92 -5.56
N GLU A 258 -19.55 -16.21 -6.86
CA GLU A 258 -20.60 -17.03 -7.47
C GLU A 258 -20.63 -18.46 -6.93
N LEU A 259 -19.46 -19.06 -6.69
CA LEU A 259 -19.35 -20.44 -6.22
C LEU A 259 -19.53 -20.61 -4.71
N PHE A 260 -19.04 -19.67 -3.90
CA PHE A 260 -18.92 -19.82 -2.45
C PHE A 260 -19.63 -18.75 -1.63
N GLY A 261 -20.21 -17.73 -2.28
CA GLY A 261 -20.84 -16.59 -1.63
C GLY A 261 -19.86 -15.53 -1.14
N GLU A 262 -20.40 -14.35 -0.81
CA GLU A 262 -19.61 -13.17 -0.44
C GLU A 262 -18.77 -13.37 0.82
N GLN A 263 -19.28 -14.08 1.82
CA GLN A 263 -18.57 -14.30 3.08
C GLN A 263 -17.28 -15.10 2.88
N GLN A 264 -17.31 -16.13 2.04
CA GLN A 264 -16.14 -16.96 1.76
C GLN A 264 -15.13 -16.21 0.90
N ALA A 265 -15.59 -15.47 -0.12
CA ALA A 265 -14.74 -14.62 -0.93
C ALA A 265 -14.03 -13.53 -0.09
N ALA A 266 -14.71 -12.96 0.92
CA ALA A 266 -14.10 -12.01 1.84
C ALA A 266 -12.98 -12.64 2.70
N LYS A 267 -13.15 -13.90 3.15
CA LYS A 267 -12.08 -14.64 3.84
C LYS A 267 -10.88 -14.88 2.94
N ILE A 268 -11.12 -15.27 1.68
CA ILE A 268 -10.07 -15.45 0.67
C ILE A 268 -9.35 -14.13 0.38
N GLN A 269 -10.08 -13.02 0.26
CA GLN A 269 -9.49 -11.70 0.09
C GLN A 269 -8.58 -11.34 1.26
N ARG A 270 -9.03 -11.57 2.50
CA ARG A 270 -8.21 -11.36 3.72
C ARG A 270 -6.97 -12.24 3.72
N PHE A 271 -7.10 -13.51 3.32
CA PHE A 271 -5.98 -14.42 3.17
C PHE A 271 -4.92 -13.88 2.20
N LEU A 272 -5.32 -13.42 1.00
CA LEU A 272 -4.41 -12.83 0.02
C LEU A 272 -3.77 -11.52 0.52
N LEU A 273 -4.51 -10.69 1.25
CA LEU A 273 -3.99 -9.46 1.85
C LEU A 273 -2.90 -9.75 2.90
N ILE A 274 -3.08 -10.78 3.73
CA ILE A 274 -2.05 -11.18 4.70
C ILE A 274 -0.79 -11.66 3.98
N GLN A 275 -0.92 -12.41 2.90
CA GLN A 275 0.22 -12.81 2.07
C GLN A 275 0.96 -11.60 1.47
N ALA A 276 0.21 -10.59 1.00
CA ALA A 276 0.81 -9.33 0.52
C ALA A 276 1.63 -8.64 1.62
N ARG A 277 1.06 -8.54 2.83
CA ARG A 277 1.75 -7.96 3.99
C ARG A 277 3.01 -8.74 4.34
N LEU A 278 2.96 -10.08 4.34
CA LEU A 278 4.13 -10.93 4.58
C LEU A 278 5.25 -10.65 3.56
N GLY A 279 4.93 -10.56 2.27
CA GLY A 279 5.91 -10.24 1.22
C GLY A 279 6.59 -8.88 1.44
N ILE A 280 5.81 -7.85 1.80
CA ILE A 280 6.33 -6.51 2.10
C ILE A 280 7.21 -6.52 3.35
N HIS A 281 6.76 -7.15 4.44
CA HIS A 281 7.56 -7.25 5.68
C HIS A 281 8.84 -8.05 5.46
N ARG A 282 8.82 -9.11 4.66
CA ARG A 282 10.02 -9.87 4.27
C ARG A 282 11.01 -8.98 3.54
N LYS A 283 10.58 -8.20 2.54
CA LYS A 283 11.48 -7.27 1.83
C LYS A 283 12.03 -6.19 2.77
N ASN A 284 11.23 -5.73 3.73
CA ASN A 284 11.67 -4.75 4.71
C ASN A 284 12.72 -5.32 5.66
N LEU A 285 12.60 -6.59 6.06
CA LEU A 285 13.59 -7.29 6.88
C LEU A 285 14.99 -7.25 6.24
N ASP A 286 15.08 -7.49 4.92
CA ASP A 286 16.34 -7.44 4.17
C ASP A 286 16.98 -6.04 4.15
N LYS A 287 16.17 -4.99 4.36
CA LYS A 287 16.60 -3.58 4.29
C LYS A 287 16.85 -2.96 5.67
N PHE A 288 16.24 -3.49 6.72
CA PHE A 288 16.40 -2.92 8.05
C PHE A 288 17.81 -3.14 8.58
N GLN A 289 18.33 -2.10 9.21
CA GLN A 289 19.65 -2.12 9.85
C GLN A 289 19.55 -1.94 11.37
N ASP A 290 18.33 -1.75 11.89
CA ASP A 290 18.06 -1.57 13.32
C ASP A 290 17.59 -2.90 13.92
N PRO A 291 18.33 -3.48 14.89
CA PRO A 291 17.97 -4.76 15.52
C PRO A 291 16.57 -4.77 16.13
N ALA A 292 16.11 -3.65 16.70
CA ALA A 292 14.78 -3.57 17.32
C ALA A 292 13.68 -3.70 16.26
N MET A 293 13.83 -2.99 15.14
CA MET A 293 12.90 -3.07 14.00
C MET A 293 12.89 -4.45 13.35
N ILE A 294 14.05 -5.11 13.26
CA ILE A 294 14.18 -6.47 12.74
C ILE A 294 13.38 -7.43 13.63
N LYS A 295 13.60 -7.38 14.95
CA LYS A 295 12.88 -8.22 15.92
C LYS A 295 11.37 -8.00 15.86
N GLU A 296 10.92 -6.75 15.94
CA GLU A 296 9.49 -6.41 15.89
C GLU A 296 8.84 -6.87 14.57
N THR A 297 9.56 -6.75 13.44
CA THR A 297 9.08 -7.23 12.14
C THR A 297 8.97 -8.76 12.09
N GLN A 298 9.92 -9.49 12.67
CA GLN A 298 9.87 -10.95 12.74
C GLN A 298 8.69 -11.44 13.59
N GLU A 299 8.45 -10.79 14.73
CA GLU A 299 7.30 -11.08 15.60
C GLU A 299 5.97 -10.83 14.89
N GLU A 300 5.83 -9.70 14.18
CA GLU A 300 4.63 -9.41 13.38
C GLU A 300 4.44 -10.43 12.25
N MET A 301 5.51 -10.81 11.54
CA MET A 301 5.43 -11.84 10.51
C MET A 301 5.00 -13.20 11.08
N ALA A 302 5.41 -13.55 12.30
CA ALA A 302 4.97 -14.77 12.95
C ALA A 302 3.45 -14.75 13.23
N LYS A 303 2.93 -13.63 13.76
CA LYS A 303 1.49 -13.44 13.97
C LYS A 303 0.69 -13.51 12.68
N LEU A 304 1.18 -12.85 11.62
CA LEU A 304 0.54 -12.88 10.30
C LEU A 304 0.50 -14.30 9.72
N ARG A 305 1.53 -15.11 9.92
CA ARG A 305 1.53 -16.52 9.49
C ARG A 305 0.51 -17.36 10.25
N GLU A 306 0.39 -17.16 11.56
CA GLU A 306 -0.60 -17.84 12.37
C GLU A 306 -2.03 -17.48 11.95
N GLU A 307 -2.31 -16.19 11.74
CA GLU A 307 -3.59 -15.70 11.23
C GLU A 307 -3.90 -16.27 9.83
N MET A 308 -2.91 -16.27 8.94
CA MET A 308 -3.02 -16.84 7.60
C MET A 308 -3.36 -18.33 7.65
N ASP A 309 -2.69 -19.11 8.50
CA ASP A 309 -2.94 -20.55 8.66
C ASP A 309 -4.30 -20.83 9.33
N GLY A 310 -4.78 -19.92 10.19
CA GLY A 310 -6.16 -19.93 10.69
C GLY A 310 -7.18 -19.75 9.58
N ILE A 311 -7.07 -18.68 8.79
CA ILE A 311 -7.99 -18.40 7.69
C ILE A 311 -7.95 -19.49 6.62
N ARG A 312 -6.75 -20.03 6.33
CA ARG A 312 -6.59 -21.16 5.40
C ARG A 312 -7.40 -22.38 5.82
N ARG A 313 -7.46 -22.69 7.12
CA ARG A 313 -8.29 -23.77 7.67
C ARG A 313 -9.78 -23.45 7.55
N ASP A 314 -10.18 -22.22 7.86
CA ASP A 314 -11.57 -21.78 7.79
C ASP A 314 -12.12 -21.71 6.36
N VAL A 315 -11.26 -21.40 5.38
CA VAL A 315 -11.62 -21.41 3.95
C VAL A 315 -11.80 -22.84 3.44
N GLY A 316 -11.04 -23.80 3.98
CA GLY A 316 -11.14 -25.21 3.65
C GLY A 316 -10.46 -25.60 2.34
N THR A 317 -10.13 -26.89 2.23
CA THR A 317 -9.30 -27.44 1.14
C THR A 317 -9.91 -27.20 -0.24
N TYR A 318 -11.23 -27.37 -0.39
CA TYR A 318 -11.89 -27.26 -1.69
C TYR A 318 -11.80 -25.84 -2.26
N SER A 319 -12.18 -24.81 -1.49
CA SER A 319 -12.07 -23.41 -1.93
C SER A 319 -10.61 -23.00 -2.17
N MET A 320 -9.66 -23.52 -1.38
CA MET A 320 -8.23 -23.29 -1.61
C MET A 320 -7.71 -23.95 -2.90
N MET A 321 -8.21 -25.14 -3.27
CA MET A 321 -7.89 -25.78 -4.55
C MET A 321 -8.46 -24.98 -5.72
N THR A 322 -9.72 -24.55 -5.63
CA THR A 322 -10.35 -23.69 -6.66
C THR A 322 -9.57 -22.40 -6.83
N LEU A 323 -9.19 -21.75 -5.73
CA LEU A 323 -8.38 -20.53 -5.73
C LEU A 323 -7.06 -20.75 -6.50
N ARG A 324 -6.32 -21.83 -6.19
CA ARG A 324 -5.06 -22.17 -6.87
C ARG A 324 -5.25 -22.55 -8.34
N GLY A 325 -6.43 -23.03 -8.71
CA GLY A 325 -6.80 -23.32 -10.09
C GLY A 325 -7.00 -22.09 -10.97
N ILE A 326 -7.25 -20.90 -10.39
CA ILE A 326 -7.42 -19.64 -11.15
C ILE A 326 -6.12 -19.26 -11.87
N PHE A 327 -4.98 -19.49 -11.23
CA PHE A 327 -3.66 -19.34 -11.83
C PHE A 327 -2.86 -20.62 -11.58
N PRO A 328 -2.93 -21.63 -12.47
CA PRO A 328 -2.12 -22.82 -12.30
C PRO A 328 -0.63 -22.42 -12.18
N PRO A 329 0.15 -23.14 -11.36
CA PRO A 329 1.59 -22.92 -11.32
C PRO A 329 2.12 -23.03 -12.76
N ASP A 330 3.10 -22.18 -13.12
CA ASP A 330 3.77 -22.30 -14.43
C ASP A 330 4.10 -23.77 -14.62
N GLU A 331 3.63 -24.37 -15.72
CA GLU A 331 3.68 -25.79 -15.99
C GLU A 331 5.03 -26.33 -15.54
N GLY A 332 5.02 -26.99 -14.38
CA GLY A 332 6.24 -27.59 -13.87
C GLY A 332 6.72 -28.65 -14.86
N PRO A 333 7.99 -29.07 -14.79
CA PRO A 333 8.53 -30.16 -15.62
C PRO A 333 7.65 -31.42 -15.59
N LEU A 334 6.87 -31.61 -14.51
CA LEU A 334 5.88 -32.66 -14.34
C LEU A 334 4.72 -32.61 -15.35
N TRP A 335 4.16 -31.45 -15.65
CA TRP A 335 3.07 -31.34 -16.64
C TRP A 335 3.60 -31.51 -18.05
N GLY A 336 4.76 -30.92 -18.38
CA GLY A 336 5.44 -31.18 -19.65
C GLY A 336 5.89 -32.64 -19.82
N ALA A 337 6.29 -33.31 -18.73
CA ALA A 337 6.59 -34.74 -18.74
C ALA A 337 5.33 -35.59 -18.88
N LEU A 338 4.20 -35.18 -18.26
CA LEU A 338 2.92 -35.87 -18.40
C LEU A 338 2.37 -35.75 -19.83
N GLU A 339 2.41 -34.54 -20.40
CA GLU A 339 2.04 -34.30 -21.80
C GLU A 339 2.97 -35.04 -22.76
N GLY A 340 4.28 -35.03 -22.51
CA GLY A 340 5.25 -35.80 -23.27
C GLY A 340 4.98 -37.31 -23.20
N THR A 341 4.56 -37.81 -22.03
CA THR A 341 4.22 -39.23 -21.83
C THR A 341 2.88 -39.59 -22.48
N ILE A 342 1.89 -38.70 -22.45
CA ILE A 342 0.60 -38.91 -23.09
C ILE A 342 0.77 -38.85 -24.62
N ALA A 343 1.54 -37.89 -25.13
CA ALA A 343 1.84 -37.74 -26.55
C ALA A 343 2.63 -38.93 -27.10
N SER A 344 3.62 -39.43 -26.37
CA SER A 344 4.37 -40.64 -26.78
C SER A 344 3.49 -41.89 -26.79
N ARG A 345 2.63 -42.07 -25.79
CA ARG A 345 1.67 -43.19 -25.75
C ARG A 345 0.54 -43.10 -26.77
N MET A 346 0.22 -41.90 -27.27
CA MET A 346 -0.74 -41.73 -28.35
C MET A 346 -0.12 -41.97 -29.74
N GLN A 347 1.20 -41.84 -29.87
CA GLN A 347 1.95 -42.10 -31.10
C GLN A 347 2.42 -43.55 -31.24
N GLU A 348 2.48 -44.31 -30.14
CA GLU A 348 2.74 -45.75 -30.20
C GLU A 348 1.59 -46.48 -30.90
N PRO A 349 1.88 -47.32 -31.93
CA PRO A 349 0.88 -48.16 -32.54
C PRO A 349 0.23 -49.04 -31.46
N ARG A 350 -1.09 -49.00 -31.32
CA ARG A 350 -1.80 -49.90 -30.41
C ARG A 350 -1.37 -51.34 -30.72
N PRO A 351 -0.81 -52.09 -29.75
CA PRO A 351 -0.44 -53.47 -29.98
C PRO A 351 -1.69 -54.25 -30.37
N ALA A 352 -1.57 -55.01 -31.46
CA ALA A 352 -2.63 -55.90 -31.92
C ALA A 352 -2.79 -57.04 -30.90
N GLY A 353 -3.70 -56.85 -29.95
CA GLY A 353 -4.05 -57.85 -28.95
C GLY A 353 -4.15 -57.29 -27.55
N GLY A 354 -5.38 -57.05 -27.09
CA GLY A 354 -5.75 -56.88 -25.68
C GLY A 354 -5.22 -55.61 -25.02
N GLY A 355 -6.06 -54.57 -24.91
CA GLY A 355 -5.77 -53.40 -24.09
C GLY A 355 -5.58 -53.71 -22.60
N LEU A 356 -5.54 -52.67 -21.76
CA LEU A 356 -5.24 -52.70 -20.31
C LEU A 356 -5.84 -53.91 -19.52
N TRP A 357 -7.02 -54.38 -19.92
CA TRP A 357 -7.72 -55.53 -19.37
C TRP A 357 -7.07 -56.89 -19.64
N GLY A 358 -6.39 -57.07 -20.79
CA GLY A 358 -5.65 -58.30 -21.13
C GLY A 358 -4.37 -58.47 -20.30
N ALA A 359 -3.69 -57.36 -19.99
CA ALA A 359 -2.49 -57.37 -19.15
C ALA A 359 -2.82 -57.67 -17.67
N LEU A 360 -3.96 -57.20 -17.17
CA LEU A 360 -4.45 -57.51 -15.82
C LEU A 360 -4.92 -58.97 -15.70
N GLY A 361 -5.49 -59.55 -16.76
CA GLY A 361 -5.87 -60.98 -16.79
C GLY A 361 -4.65 -61.91 -16.66
N ALA A 362 -3.57 -61.63 -17.39
CA ALA A 362 -2.34 -62.43 -17.35
C ALA A 362 -1.60 -62.38 -16.00
N ALA A 363 -1.75 -61.29 -15.24
CA ALA A 363 -1.15 -61.17 -13.90
C ALA A 363 -1.88 -61.99 -12.81
N THR A 364 -3.08 -62.51 -13.09
CA THR A 364 -3.89 -63.27 -12.12
C THR A 364 -3.77 -64.79 -12.26
N THR A 365 -3.08 -65.31 -13.28
CA THR A 365 -2.84 -66.75 -13.43
C THR A 365 -1.64 -67.19 -12.61
N ARG A 366 -1.90 -67.80 -11.45
CA ARG A 366 -0.90 -68.46 -10.59
C ARG A 366 -0.26 -69.65 -11.36
N PRO A 367 1.08 -69.81 -11.37
CA PRO A 367 1.69 -71.02 -11.93
C PRO A 367 1.29 -72.26 -11.10
N PRO A 368 1.12 -73.45 -11.73
CA PRO A 368 0.84 -74.67 -10.99
C PRO A 368 2.01 -75.04 -10.07
N ALA A 369 1.69 -75.55 -8.89
CA ALA A 369 2.65 -75.98 -7.87
C ALA A 369 3.51 -77.14 -8.38
N ALA A 370 4.82 -77.09 -8.11
CA ALA A 370 5.75 -78.18 -8.40
C ALA A 370 5.45 -79.41 -7.51
N PRO A 371 5.65 -80.65 -7.99
CA PRO A 371 5.43 -81.85 -7.18
C PRO A 371 6.48 -81.97 -6.08
N ASN A 372 6.05 -82.39 -4.89
CA ASN A 372 6.92 -82.72 -3.76
C ASN A 372 7.76 -83.97 -4.06
N ASP A 373 9.08 -83.86 -3.91
CA ASP A 373 9.98 -85.02 -3.86
C ASP A 373 10.00 -85.60 -2.43
N PRO A 374 9.89 -86.93 -2.24
CA PRO A 374 9.88 -87.54 -0.93
C PRO A 374 11.30 -87.67 -0.34
N ALA A 375 11.37 -87.52 0.99
CA ALA A 375 12.57 -87.62 1.79
C ALA A 375 13.24 -89.00 1.74
N GLU A 376 14.57 -89.03 1.58
CA GLU A 376 15.40 -90.20 1.91
C GLU A 376 15.71 -90.22 3.42
N PRO A 377 15.65 -91.39 4.08
CA PRO A 377 15.90 -91.52 5.50
C PRO A 377 17.40 -91.67 5.80
N SER A 378 17.82 -91.06 6.91
CA SER A 378 19.08 -91.28 7.59
C SER A 378 19.18 -92.70 8.17
N GLY A 379 20.31 -93.39 7.96
CA GLY A 379 20.65 -94.60 8.69
C GLY A 379 22.03 -95.17 8.35
N GLU A 380 22.93 -95.07 9.35
CA GLU A 380 24.11 -95.89 9.71
C GLU A 380 25.20 -96.28 8.68
#